data_AF-A0A084SED0-F1
#
_entry.id   AF-A0A084SED0-F1
#
_cell.length_a   1.000
_cell.length_b   1.000
_cell.length_c   1.000
_cell.angle_alpha   90.00
_cell.angle_beta   90.00
_cell.angle_gamma   90.00
#
_symmetry.space_group_name_H-M   'P 1'
#
loop_
_entity.id
_entity.type
_entity.pdbx_description
1 polymer ?
#
loop_
_entity_poly.entity_id
_entity_poly.type
_entity_poly.pdbx_seq_one_letter_code
_entity_poly.pdbx_strand_id
1 'polypeptide(L)'
;MTKTNEREFSEPAYWQQLLATLLLSLAAVGSAFSAWQSSRWGGVQAVHFASASASRVEAVRAFGNANVQMSYDANTFVQLVLSSQMGEQRVARLVGERFLRKEFRPFAEEWLAMKPLENPDAPPTPFELKSYTNAQHQEGLELERTAMRYTEEAKRANQHSDDYILATVFFALGLFFGGLSTKLRNQRLVTVLLVFGVLGSLLGLRQLLVLPFH
;
A
#
# COMPACT_ATOMS: atom_id res chain seq x y z
N MET A 1 -7.44 49.39 -57.80
CA MET A 1 -6.49 48.26 -57.78
C MET A 1 -5.98 48.09 -56.37
N THR A 2 -6.52 47.09 -55.67
CA THR A 2 -6.21 46.72 -54.28
C THR A 2 -4.81 46.09 -54.20
N LYS A 3 -3.92 46.68 -53.39
CA LYS A 3 -2.65 46.08 -52.99
C LYS A 3 -2.94 44.89 -52.08
N THR A 4 -2.83 43.67 -52.60
CA THR A 4 -2.74 42.46 -51.78
C THR A 4 -1.45 42.53 -50.99
N ASN A 5 -1.59 42.80 -49.69
CA ASN A 5 -0.53 42.80 -48.71
C ASN A 5 -0.13 41.33 -48.44
N GLU A 6 0.72 40.76 -49.30
CA GLU A 6 1.35 39.48 -49.01
C GLU A 6 2.20 39.67 -47.75
N ARG A 7 1.71 39.14 -46.62
CA ARG A 7 2.50 39.10 -45.39
C ARG A 7 3.70 38.20 -45.66
N GLU A 8 4.84 38.81 -45.93
CA GLU A 8 6.13 38.15 -46.04
C GLU A 8 6.40 37.41 -44.72
N PHE A 9 6.13 36.10 -44.70
CA PHE A 9 6.41 35.27 -43.54
C PHE A 9 7.93 35.10 -43.45
N SER A 10 8.55 35.85 -42.54
CA SER A 10 9.99 35.74 -42.26
C SER A 10 10.31 34.34 -41.71
N GLU A 11 11.26 33.63 -42.32
CA GLU A 11 11.70 32.31 -41.84
C GLU A 11 12.13 32.35 -40.36
N PRO A 12 11.91 31.29 -39.57
CA PRO A 12 12.29 31.25 -38.15
C PRO A 12 13.79 31.51 -37.94
N ALA A 13 14.10 32.33 -36.93
CA ALA A 13 15.46 32.71 -36.61
C ALA A 13 16.30 31.51 -36.17
N TYR A 14 17.60 31.49 -36.49
CA TYR A 14 18.51 30.38 -36.17
C TYR A 14 18.48 29.97 -34.69
N TRP A 15 18.42 30.94 -33.77
CA TRP A 15 18.34 30.67 -32.34
C TRP A 15 17.05 29.93 -31.93
N GLN A 16 15.93 30.13 -32.65
CA GLN A 16 14.67 29.41 -32.42
C GLN A 16 14.80 27.94 -32.82
N GLN A 17 15.52 27.67 -33.92
CA GLN A 17 15.79 26.32 -34.37
C GLN A 17 16.69 25.58 -33.37
N LEU A 18 17.76 26.22 -32.90
CA LEU A 18 18.63 25.68 -31.85
C LEU A 18 17.85 25.38 -30.57
N LEU A 19 17.01 26.31 -30.12
CA LEU A 19 16.16 26.14 -28.94
C LEU A 19 15.18 24.98 -29.12
N ALA A 20 14.55 24.85 -30.28
CA ALA A 20 13.67 23.74 -30.60
C ALA A 20 14.41 22.39 -30.52
N THR A 21 15.62 22.29 -31.09
CA THR A 21 16.44 21.08 -31.02
C THR A 21 16.81 20.73 -29.58
N LEU A 22 17.29 21.70 -28.80
CA LEU A 22 17.65 21.48 -27.40
C LEU A 22 16.43 21.05 -26.56
N LEU A 23 15.29 21.71 -26.76
CA LEU A 23 14.04 21.38 -26.10
C LEU A 23 13.60 19.95 -26.42
N LEU A 24 13.64 19.56 -27.70
CA LEU A 24 13.28 18.22 -28.15
C LEU A 24 14.21 17.15 -27.56
N SER A 25 15.53 17.37 -27.60
CA SER A 25 16.50 16.43 -27.03
C SER A 25 16.33 16.27 -25.52
N LEU A 26 16.17 17.37 -24.79
CA LEU A 26 15.98 17.33 -23.34
C LEU A 26 14.68 16.64 -22.96
N ALA A 27 13.58 16.97 -23.66
CA ALA A 27 12.29 16.37 -23.40
C ALA A 27 12.25 14.87 -23.74
N ALA A 28 12.96 14.43 -24.78
CA ALA A 28 13.07 13.00 -25.10
C ALA A 28 13.78 12.23 -23.98
N VAL A 29 14.92 12.72 -23.50
CA VAL A 29 15.68 12.11 -22.41
C VAL A 29 14.87 12.16 -21.11
N GLY A 30 14.24 13.29 -20.80
CA GLY A 30 13.38 13.47 -19.63
C GLY A 30 12.20 12.50 -19.61
N SER A 31 11.51 12.33 -20.74
CA SER A 31 10.43 11.35 -20.89
C SER A 31 10.92 9.92 -20.65
N ALA A 32 12.03 9.51 -21.28
CA ALA A 32 12.57 8.16 -21.13
C ALA A 32 13.01 7.87 -19.69
N PHE A 33 13.67 8.84 -19.05
CA PHE A 33 14.11 8.71 -17.66
C PHE A 33 12.92 8.64 -16.70
N SER A 34 11.92 9.49 -16.89
CA SER A 34 10.70 9.51 -16.07
C SER A 34 9.92 8.19 -16.20
N ALA A 35 9.75 7.67 -17.41
CA ALA A 35 9.11 6.38 -17.64
C ALA A 35 9.86 5.21 -16.98
N TRP A 36 11.20 5.22 -17.05
CA TRP A 36 12.03 4.22 -16.38
C TRP A 36 11.86 4.27 -14.85
N GLN A 37 11.92 5.46 -14.24
CA GLN A 37 11.71 5.64 -12.81
C GLN A 37 10.28 5.26 -12.36
N SER A 38 9.25 5.60 -13.14
CA SER A 38 7.89 5.13 -12.88
C SER A 38 7.82 3.61 -12.80
N SER A 39 8.41 2.90 -13.76
CA SER A 39 8.45 1.44 -13.77
C SER A 39 9.19 0.86 -12.55
N ARG A 40 10.28 1.50 -12.10
CA ARG A 40 11.00 1.10 -10.88
C ARG A 40 10.13 1.21 -9.63
N TRP A 41 9.47 2.35 -9.46
CA TRP A 41 8.54 2.58 -8.34
C TRP A 41 7.33 1.66 -8.40
N GLY A 42 6.81 1.36 -9.60
CA GLY A 42 5.77 0.35 -9.80
C GLY A 42 6.22 -1.06 -9.36
N GLY A 43 7.49 -1.40 -9.56
CA GLY A 43 8.09 -2.63 -9.03
C GLY A 43 8.11 -2.67 -7.50
N VAL A 44 8.53 -1.58 -6.86
CA VAL A 44 8.55 -1.45 -5.39
C VAL A 44 7.15 -1.55 -4.81
N GLN A 45 6.18 -0.83 -5.41
CA GLN A 45 4.76 -0.95 -5.10
C GLN A 45 4.28 -2.40 -5.16
N ALA A 46 4.58 -3.11 -6.25
CA ALA A 46 4.13 -4.48 -6.46
C ALA A 46 4.66 -5.42 -5.37
N VAL A 47 5.93 -5.28 -4.99
CA VAL A 47 6.55 -6.04 -3.89
C VAL A 47 5.81 -5.77 -2.58
N HIS A 48 5.59 -4.51 -2.21
CA HIS A 48 4.90 -4.17 -0.97
C HIS A 48 3.43 -4.66 -0.95
N PHE A 49 2.68 -4.56 -2.05
CA PHE A 49 1.33 -5.14 -2.10
C PHE A 49 1.32 -6.66 -2.02
N ALA A 50 2.32 -7.34 -2.60
CA ALA A 50 2.48 -8.79 -2.47
C ALA A 50 2.78 -9.17 -1.00
N SER A 51 3.69 -8.45 -0.33
CA SER A 51 3.98 -8.64 1.10
C SER A 51 2.74 -8.38 1.97
N ALA A 52 1.99 -7.31 1.70
CA ALA A 52 0.74 -7.03 2.41
C ALA A 52 -0.29 -8.17 2.25
N SER A 53 -0.42 -8.71 1.05
CA SER A 53 -1.33 -9.83 0.76
C SER A 53 -0.89 -11.11 1.46
N ALA A 54 0.41 -11.42 1.46
CA ALA A 54 0.96 -12.55 2.19
C ALA A 54 0.70 -12.44 3.70
N SER A 55 0.96 -11.28 4.31
CA SER A 55 0.68 -11.04 5.72
C SER A 55 -0.83 -11.16 6.06
N ARG A 56 -1.73 -10.74 5.17
CA ARG A 56 -3.18 -10.95 5.36
C ARG A 56 -3.56 -12.42 5.34
N VAL A 57 -2.97 -13.22 4.45
CA VAL A 57 -3.22 -14.66 4.40
C VAL A 57 -2.78 -15.33 5.71
N GLU A 58 -1.59 -14.99 6.21
CA GLU A 58 -1.13 -15.53 7.49
C GLU A 58 -1.96 -15.03 8.68
N ALA A 59 -2.42 -13.77 8.66
CA ALA A 59 -3.34 -13.27 9.69
C ALA A 59 -4.65 -14.07 9.73
N VAL A 60 -5.24 -14.34 8.56
CA VAL A 60 -6.45 -15.18 8.45
C VAL A 60 -6.18 -16.60 8.95
N ARG A 61 -5.01 -17.17 8.65
CA ARG A 61 -4.60 -18.48 9.17
C ARG A 61 -4.51 -18.46 10.70
N ALA A 62 -3.86 -17.46 11.27
CA ALA A 62 -3.71 -17.31 12.72
C ALA A 62 -5.05 -17.13 13.43
N PHE A 63 -5.96 -16.29 12.90
CA PHE A 63 -7.32 -16.17 13.42
C PHE A 63 -8.11 -17.47 13.30
N GLY A 64 -7.97 -18.20 12.19
CA GLY A 64 -8.56 -19.53 12.01
C GLY A 64 -8.09 -20.51 13.08
N ASN A 65 -6.78 -20.57 13.33
CA ASN A 65 -6.20 -21.38 14.40
C ASN A 65 -6.71 -20.96 15.77
N ALA A 66 -6.77 -19.66 16.07
CA ALA A 66 -7.33 -19.14 17.32
C ALA A 66 -8.77 -19.61 17.55
N ASN A 67 -9.61 -19.58 16.50
CA ASN A 67 -10.99 -20.05 16.57
C ASN A 67 -11.08 -21.57 16.79
N VAL A 68 -10.24 -22.36 16.13
CA VAL A 68 -10.15 -23.82 16.37
C VAL A 68 -9.75 -24.10 17.81
N GLN A 69 -8.74 -23.39 18.32
CA GLN A 69 -8.27 -23.52 19.70
C GLN A 69 -9.35 -23.16 20.71
N MET A 70 -9.99 -22.00 20.54
CA MET A 70 -11.07 -21.54 21.42
C MET A 70 -12.26 -22.51 21.42
N SER A 71 -12.61 -23.08 20.26
CA SER A 71 -13.69 -24.07 20.15
C SER A 71 -13.34 -25.37 20.85
N TYR A 72 -12.10 -25.83 20.70
CA TYR A 72 -11.58 -27.01 21.40
C TYR A 72 -11.55 -26.78 22.93
N ASP A 73 -11.06 -25.61 23.35
CA ASP A 73 -10.96 -25.22 24.75
C ASP A 73 -12.35 -25.11 25.38
N ALA A 74 -13.32 -24.50 24.70
CA ALA A 74 -14.70 -24.40 25.17
C ALA A 74 -15.35 -25.78 25.33
N ASN A 75 -15.22 -26.66 24.33
CA ASN A 75 -15.78 -28.01 24.40
C ASN A 75 -15.17 -28.82 25.56
N THR A 76 -13.85 -28.81 25.67
CA THR A 76 -13.12 -29.54 26.73
C THR A 76 -13.44 -28.97 28.11
N PHE A 77 -13.55 -27.64 28.22
CA PHE A 77 -13.86 -26.97 29.47
C PHE A 77 -15.28 -27.28 29.97
N VAL A 78 -16.28 -27.26 29.09
CA VAL A 78 -17.65 -27.65 29.45
C VAL A 78 -17.68 -29.10 29.97
N GLN A 79 -16.95 -30.03 29.34
CA GLN A 79 -16.85 -31.41 29.82
C GLN A 79 -16.19 -31.51 31.20
N LEU A 80 -15.15 -30.71 31.46
CA LEU A 80 -14.50 -30.63 32.77
C LEU A 80 -15.49 -30.15 33.85
N VAL A 81 -16.25 -29.08 33.57
CA VAL A 81 -17.23 -28.52 34.51
C VAL A 81 -18.37 -29.51 34.77
N LEU A 82 -18.97 -30.08 33.73
CA LEU A 82 -20.09 -31.03 33.87
C LEU A 82 -19.68 -32.30 34.62
N SER A 83 -18.56 -32.93 34.27
CA SER A 83 -18.06 -34.12 34.99
C SER A 83 -17.74 -33.83 36.45
N SER A 84 -17.25 -32.62 36.76
CA SER A 84 -17.04 -32.18 38.14
C SER A 84 -18.35 -32.03 38.91
N GLN A 85 -19.37 -31.43 38.29
CA GLN A 85 -20.71 -31.26 38.90
C GLN A 85 -21.45 -32.58 39.11
N MET A 86 -21.26 -33.56 38.21
CA MET A 86 -21.87 -34.90 38.33
C MET A 86 -21.13 -35.82 39.31
N GLY A 87 -20.05 -35.35 39.96
CA GLY A 87 -19.26 -36.16 40.90
C GLY A 87 -18.30 -37.15 40.24
N GLU A 88 -18.12 -37.08 38.92
CA GLU A 88 -17.24 -37.97 38.15
C GLU A 88 -15.76 -37.52 38.22
N GLN A 89 -15.22 -37.46 39.44
CA GLN A 89 -13.88 -36.95 39.76
C GLN A 89 -12.75 -37.55 38.90
N ARG A 90 -12.85 -38.83 38.52
CA ARG A 90 -11.87 -39.50 37.66
C ARG A 90 -11.89 -38.96 36.24
N VAL A 91 -13.06 -38.70 35.69
CA VAL A 91 -13.25 -38.14 34.35
C VAL A 91 -12.81 -36.68 34.33
N ALA A 92 -13.22 -35.89 35.32
CA ALA A 92 -12.81 -34.49 35.45
C ALA A 92 -11.29 -34.34 35.47
N ARG A 93 -10.57 -35.13 36.30
CA ARG A 93 -9.10 -35.13 36.31
C ARG A 93 -8.51 -35.49 34.95
N LEU A 94 -9.02 -36.53 34.29
CA LEU A 94 -8.56 -36.93 32.97
C LEU A 94 -8.74 -35.79 31.93
N VAL A 95 -9.90 -35.12 31.93
CA VAL A 95 -10.16 -33.99 31.03
C VAL A 95 -9.21 -32.83 31.30
N GLY A 96 -9.07 -32.40 32.55
CA GLY A 96 -8.19 -31.29 32.94
C GLY A 96 -6.70 -31.57 32.67
N GLU A 97 -6.23 -32.77 32.99
CA GLU A 97 -4.81 -33.12 32.88
C GLU A 97 -4.39 -33.53 31.47
N ARG A 98 -5.26 -34.20 30.71
CA ARG A 98 -4.90 -34.80 29.41
C ARG A 98 -5.39 -34.01 28.20
N PHE A 99 -6.61 -33.48 28.26
CA PHE A 99 -7.27 -32.90 27.09
C PHE A 99 -7.25 -31.38 27.11
N LEU A 100 -7.31 -30.73 28.28
CA LEU A 100 -7.26 -29.27 28.34
C LEU A 100 -5.91 -28.75 27.81
N ARG A 101 -5.94 -27.89 26.78
CA ARG A 101 -4.72 -27.29 26.20
C ARG A 101 -3.93 -26.57 27.28
N LYS A 102 -2.62 -26.79 27.29
CA LYS A 102 -1.71 -26.22 28.29
C LYS A 102 -1.80 -24.70 28.36
N GLU A 103 -1.92 -24.04 27.21
CA GLU A 103 -2.05 -22.58 27.10
C GLU A 103 -3.33 -22.03 27.73
N PHE A 104 -4.40 -22.84 27.78
CA PHE A 104 -5.70 -22.43 28.30
C PHE A 104 -5.86 -22.71 29.81
N ARG A 105 -5.10 -23.67 30.36
CA ARG A 105 -5.19 -24.08 31.78
C ARG A 105 -5.11 -22.91 32.77
N PRO A 106 -4.17 -21.95 32.65
CA PRO A 106 -4.09 -20.87 33.63
C PRO A 106 -5.37 -20.04 33.71
N PHE A 107 -6.04 -19.80 32.58
CA PHE A 107 -7.29 -19.05 32.53
C PHE A 107 -8.46 -19.86 33.08
N ALA A 108 -8.50 -21.16 32.79
CA ALA A 108 -9.50 -22.05 33.38
C ALA A 108 -9.35 -22.14 34.91
N GLU A 109 -8.13 -22.25 35.41
CA GLU A 109 -7.82 -22.28 36.84
C GLU A 109 -8.14 -20.96 37.53
N GLU A 110 -7.77 -19.82 36.93
CA GLU A 110 -8.12 -18.47 37.40
C GLU A 110 -9.64 -18.32 37.51
N TRP A 111 -10.36 -18.70 36.46
CA TRP A 111 -11.82 -18.61 36.44
C TRP A 111 -12.48 -19.52 37.49
N LEU A 112 -12.02 -20.76 37.64
CA LEU A 112 -12.53 -21.69 38.66
C LEU A 112 -12.25 -21.20 40.08
N ALA A 113 -11.10 -20.54 40.32
CA ALA A 113 -10.75 -19.95 41.61
C ALA A 113 -11.71 -18.81 42.03
N MET A 114 -12.37 -18.16 41.07
CA MET A 114 -13.38 -17.13 41.33
C MET A 114 -14.73 -17.70 41.80
N LYS A 115 -14.89 -19.04 41.82
CA LYS A 115 -16.12 -19.75 42.21
C LYS A 115 -17.38 -19.23 41.49
N PRO A 116 -17.42 -19.28 40.14
CA PRO A 116 -18.46 -18.63 39.33
C PRO A 116 -19.88 -19.18 39.52
N LEU A 117 -20.02 -20.37 40.11
CA LEU A 117 -21.34 -20.93 40.47
C LEU A 117 -21.92 -20.34 41.77
N GLU A 118 -21.07 -19.74 42.60
CA GLU A 118 -21.45 -19.11 43.88
C GLU A 118 -21.32 -17.58 43.82
N ASN A 119 -20.48 -17.07 42.92
CA ASN A 119 -20.15 -15.67 42.77
C ASN A 119 -20.76 -15.09 41.48
N PRO A 120 -21.85 -14.31 41.57
CA PRO A 120 -22.49 -13.70 40.40
C PRO A 120 -21.62 -12.61 39.74
N ASP A 121 -20.61 -12.07 40.44
CA ASP A 121 -19.69 -11.08 39.87
C ASP A 121 -18.55 -11.72 39.05
N ALA A 122 -18.42 -13.05 39.08
CA ALA A 122 -17.45 -13.75 38.25
C ALA A 122 -17.85 -13.67 36.77
N PRO A 123 -16.89 -13.53 35.84
CA PRO A 123 -17.20 -13.58 34.41
C PRO A 123 -17.98 -14.85 34.03
N PRO A 124 -18.92 -14.81 33.08
CA PRO A 124 -19.70 -15.99 32.68
C PRO A 124 -18.86 -17.16 32.19
N THR A 125 -17.72 -16.88 31.55
CA THR A 125 -16.80 -17.89 31.02
C THR A 125 -15.34 -17.48 31.23
N PRO A 126 -14.38 -18.44 31.25
CA PRO A 126 -12.95 -18.12 31.29
C PRO A 126 -12.47 -17.29 30.10
N PHE A 127 -13.21 -17.30 28.98
CA PHE A 127 -12.89 -16.52 27.78
C PHE A 127 -13.20 -15.03 27.93
N GLU A 128 -13.96 -14.65 28.97
CA GLU A 128 -14.32 -13.26 29.29
C GLU A 128 -13.46 -12.69 30.41
N LEU A 129 -12.47 -13.43 30.91
CA LEU A 129 -11.47 -12.90 31.81
C LEU A 129 -10.71 -11.76 31.13
N LYS A 130 -10.46 -10.66 31.85
CA LYS A 130 -9.60 -9.57 31.35
C LYS A 130 -8.17 -10.04 31.07
N SER A 131 -7.72 -11.08 31.77
CA SER A 131 -6.41 -11.72 31.58
C SER A 131 -6.39 -12.65 30.37
N TYR A 132 -7.54 -13.07 29.84
CA TYR A 132 -7.59 -14.06 28.76
C TYR A 132 -6.90 -13.54 27.50
N THR A 133 -5.91 -14.30 27.04
CA THR A 133 -5.23 -14.03 25.78
C THR A 133 -5.07 -15.33 25.00
N ASN A 134 -5.23 -15.25 23.68
CA ASN A 134 -4.91 -16.34 22.78
C ASN A 134 -3.72 -15.92 21.89
N ALA A 135 -2.63 -16.69 21.94
CA ALA A 135 -1.40 -16.38 21.21
C ALA A 135 -1.62 -16.27 19.69
N GLN A 136 -2.42 -17.16 19.10
CA GLN A 136 -2.74 -17.12 17.67
C GLN A 136 -3.60 -15.90 17.31
N HIS A 137 -4.50 -15.47 18.20
CA HIS A 137 -5.26 -14.25 17.99
C HIS A 137 -4.35 -13.00 18.00
N GLN A 138 -3.40 -12.94 18.94
CA GLN A 138 -2.42 -11.85 18.99
C GLN A 138 -1.50 -11.84 17.76
N GLU A 139 -1.02 -13.00 17.33
CA GLU A 139 -0.25 -13.16 16.09
C GLU A 139 -1.05 -12.66 14.87
N GLY A 140 -2.35 -12.98 14.78
CA GLY A 140 -3.22 -12.46 13.73
C GLY A 140 -3.29 -10.92 13.70
N LEU A 141 -3.41 -10.28 14.86
CA LEU A 141 -3.42 -8.81 14.99
C LEU A 141 -2.05 -8.18 14.62
N GLU A 142 -0.94 -8.84 14.92
CA GLU A 142 0.40 -8.41 14.51
C GLU A 142 0.61 -8.49 13.00
N LEU A 143 0.17 -9.58 12.38
CA LEU A 143 0.23 -9.79 10.95
C LEU A 143 -0.68 -8.80 10.20
N GLU A 144 -1.86 -8.50 10.75
CA GLU A 144 -2.73 -7.46 10.20
C GLU A 144 -2.07 -6.07 10.22
N ARG A 145 -1.46 -5.68 11.35
CA ARG A 145 -0.69 -4.43 11.45
C ARG A 145 0.47 -4.39 10.46
N THR A 146 1.14 -5.52 10.25
CA THR A 146 2.22 -5.66 9.26
C THR A 146 1.67 -5.49 7.83
N ALA A 147 0.53 -6.09 7.51
CA ALA A 147 -0.13 -5.91 6.22
C ALA A 147 -0.54 -4.46 5.96
N MET A 148 -1.02 -3.75 6.99
CA MET A 148 -1.35 -2.33 6.91
C MET A 148 -0.13 -1.47 6.61
N ARG A 149 1.00 -1.72 7.28
CA ARG A 149 2.27 -1.03 7.00
C ARG A 149 2.72 -1.22 5.56
N TYR A 150 2.75 -2.47 5.07
CA TYR A 150 3.12 -2.74 3.68
C TYR A 150 2.14 -2.12 2.68
N THR A 151 0.85 -2.10 2.98
CA THR A 151 -0.14 -1.41 2.15
C THR A 151 0.16 0.09 2.04
N GLU A 152 0.55 0.72 3.14
CA GLU A 152 0.88 2.15 3.15
C GLU A 152 2.18 2.45 2.41
N GLU A 153 3.20 1.62 2.58
CA GLU A 153 4.45 1.68 1.80
C GLU A 153 4.18 1.49 0.29
N ALA A 154 3.31 0.55 -0.08
CA ALA A 154 2.92 0.31 -1.47
C ALA A 154 2.22 1.54 -2.08
N LYS A 155 1.33 2.20 -1.33
CA LYS A 155 0.64 3.42 -1.79
C LYS A 155 1.61 4.58 -2.02
N ARG A 156 2.59 4.78 -1.13
CA ARG A 156 3.63 5.80 -1.32
C ARG A 156 4.47 5.52 -2.56
N ALA A 157 4.86 4.26 -2.77
CA ALA A 157 5.58 3.84 -3.97
C ALA A 157 4.74 4.06 -5.25
N ASN A 158 3.44 3.73 -5.21
CA ASN A 158 2.51 4.01 -6.31
C ASN A 158 2.45 5.50 -6.61
N GLN A 159 2.34 6.36 -5.58
CA GLN A 159 2.31 7.81 -5.77
C GLN A 159 3.58 8.32 -6.47
N HIS A 160 4.76 7.82 -6.07
CA HIS A 160 6.00 8.18 -6.77
C HIS A 160 5.98 7.72 -8.23
N SER A 161 5.49 6.51 -8.52
CA SER A 161 5.32 6.05 -9.90
C SER A 161 4.43 6.99 -10.71
N ASP A 162 3.26 7.36 -10.16
CA ASP A 162 2.30 8.24 -10.81
C ASP A 162 2.87 9.65 -11.05
N ASP A 163 3.64 10.17 -10.10
CA ASP A 163 4.29 11.47 -10.23
C ASP A 163 5.35 11.46 -11.35
N TYR A 164 6.07 10.36 -11.56
CA TYR A 164 6.98 10.17 -12.70
C TYR A 164 6.22 10.02 -14.03
N ILE A 165 5.03 9.41 -14.03
CA ILE A 165 4.15 9.41 -15.22
C ILE A 165 3.76 10.85 -15.57
N LEU A 166 3.38 11.66 -14.59
CA LEU A 166 3.05 13.07 -14.80
C LEU A 166 4.24 13.86 -15.37
N ALA A 167 5.46 13.62 -14.89
CA ALA A 167 6.68 14.20 -15.47
C ALA A 167 6.84 13.83 -16.95
N THR A 168 6.57 12.57 -17.31
CA THR A 168 6.59 12.08 -18.69
C THR A 168 5.57 12.83 -19.56
N VAL A 169 4.37 13.10 -19.05
CA VAL A 169 3.35 13.89 -19.77
C VAL A 169 3.83 15.32 -20.03
N PHE A 170 4.45 15.97 -19.04
CA PHE A 170 5.01 17.31 -19.21
C PHE A 170 6.12 17.37 -20.27
N PHE A 171 7.01 16.38 -20.29
CA PHE A 171 8.01 16.27 -21.35
C PHE A 171 7.40 15.93 -22.71
N ALA A 172 6.34 15.12 -22.77
CA ALA A 172 5.62 14.85 -24.01
C ALA A 172 4.99 16.12 -24.59
N LEU A 173 4.46 17.02 -23.76
CA LEU A 173 4.01 18.35 -24.19
C LEU A 173 5.18 19.18 -24.74
N GLY A 174 6.34 19.13 -24.09
CA GLY A 174 7.59 19.75 -24.58
C GLY A 174 7.99 19.25 -25.96
N LEU A 175 7.96 17.92 -26.16
CA LEU A 175 8.21 17.27 -27.45
C LEU A 175 7.19 17.71 -28.52
N PHE A 176 5.91 17.73 -28.17
CA PHE A 176 4.84 18.08 -29.08
C PHE A 176 4.97 19.53 -29.57
N PHE A 177 5.08 20.49 -28.65
CA PHE A 177 5.19 21.91 -29.02
C PHE A 177 6.54 22.24 -29.67
N GLY A 178 7.63 21.65 -29.20
CA GLY A 178 8.94 21.74 -29.83
C GLY A 178 8.92 21.22 -31.27
N GLY A 179 8.33 20.05 -31.50
CA GLY A 179 8.23 19.43 -32.82
C GLY A 179 7.26 20.14 -33.75
N LEU A 180 6.17 20.72 -33.23
CA LEU A 180 5.27 21.53 -34.02
C LEU A 180 5.91 22.86 -34.44
N SER A 181 6.74 23.44 -33.57
CA SER A 181 7.43 24.71 -33.84
C SER A 181 8.34 24.65 -35.08
N THR A 182 8.96 23.49 -35.37
CA THR A 182 9.88 23.33 -36.51
C THR A 182 9.16 23.30 -37.87
N LYS A 183 7.83 23.11 -37.88
CA LYS A 183 7.03 23.05 -39.13
C LYS A 183 6.41 24.40 -39.52
N LEU A 184 6.49 25.42 -38.68
CA LEU A 184 5.83 26.71 -38.93
C LEU A 184 6.81 27.74 -39.50
N ARG A 185 6.33 28.53 -40.46
CA ARG A 185 7.08 29.66 -41.05
C ARG A 185 6.83 31.00 -40.34
N ASN A 186 5.81 31.10 -39.49
CA ASN A 186 5.47 32.34 -38.78
C ASN A 186 6.20 32.43 -37.44
N GLN A 187 7.18 33.32 -37.33
CA GLN A 187 8.01 33.48 -36.13
C GLN A 187 7.23 33.73 -34.83
N ARG A 188 6.09 34.44 -34.88
CA ARG A 188 5.27 34.70 -33.68
C ARG A 188 4.66 33.40 -33.16
N LEU A 189 4.13 32.56 -34.06
CA LEU A 189 3.57 31.26 -33.69
C LEU A 189 4.65 30.31 -33.20
N VAL A 190 5.82 30.29 -33.86
CA VAL A 190 6.99 29.51 -33.41
C VAL A 190 7.39 29.89 -31.98
N THR A 191 7.48 31.20 -31.69
CA THR A 191 7.83 31.69 -30.34
C THR A 191 6.81 31.26 -29.30
N VAL A 192 5.51 31.39 -29.59
CA VAL A 192 4.44 30.96 -28.67
C VAL A 192 4.55 29.47 -28.37
N LEU A 193 4.71 28.62 -29.39
CA LEU A 193 4.87 27.17 -29.20
C LEU A 193 6.13 26.83 -28.41
N LEU A 194 7.26 27.48 -28.68
CA LEU A 194 8.49 27.26 -27.92
C LEU A 194 8.33 27.65 -26.46
N VAL A 195 7.64 28.74 -26.15
CA VAL A 195 7.34 29.13 -24.75
C VAL A 195 6.52 28.05 -24.05
N PHE A 196 5.45 27.55 -24.67
CA PHE A 196 4.66 26.45 -24.10
C PHE A 196 5.48 25.17 -23.92
N GLY A 197 6.31 24.83 -24.90
CA GLY A 197 7.19 23.66 -24.83
C GLY A 197 8.22 23.77 -23.72
N VAL A 198 8.88 24.92 -23.57
CA VAL A 198 9.83 25.20 -22.48
C VAL A 198 9.13 25.15 -21.13
N LEU A 199 7.95 25.75 -20.98
CA LEU A 199 7.16 25.68 -19.75
C LEU A 199 6.83 24.23 -19.36
N GLY A 200 6.38 23.41 -20.32
CA GLY A 200 6.14 21.98 -20.11
C GLY A 200 7.41 21.26 -19.62
N SER A 201 8.52 21.42 -20.33
CA SER A 201 9.79 20.77 -19.95
C SER A 201 10.32 21.25 -18.60
N LEU A 202 10.13 22.52 -18.22
CA LEU A 202 10.50 23.02 -16.90
C LEU A 202 9.64 22.42 -15.77
N LEU A 203 8.34 22.21 -16.01
CA LEU A 203 7.47 21.51 -15.06
C LEU A 203 7.88 20.04 -14.89
N GLY A 204 8.18 19.35 -15.99
CA GLY A 204 8.72 17.99 -15.96
C GLY A 204 10.06 17.91 -15.20
N LEU A 205 10.98 18.84 -15.47
CA LEU A 205 12.27 18.90 -14.80
C LEU A 205 12.12 19.20 -13.30
N ARG A 206 11.23 20.12 -12.93
CA ARG A 206 10.91 20.38 -11.52
C ARG A 206 10.45 19.11 -10.82
N GLN A 207 9.56 18.34 -11.45
CA GLN A 207 9.05 17.10 -10.86
C GLN A 207 10.20 16.09 -10.66
N LEU A 208 11.08 15.92 -11.66
CA LEU A 208 12.26 15.06 -11.55
C LEU A 208 13.21 15.46 -10.41
N LEU A 209 13.38 16.75 -10.15
CA LEU A 209 14.30 17.23 -9.11
C LEU A 209 13.74 17.08 -7.69
N VAL A 210 12.42 16.95 -7.54
CA VAL A 210 11.75 16.82 -6.23
C VAL A 210 11.52 15.35 -5.86
N LEU A 211 11.36 14.49 -6.85
CA LEU A 211 11.03 13.08 -6.62
C LEU A 211 12.25 12.26 -6.17
N PRO A 212 12.04 11.27 -5.29
CA PRO A 212 13.10 10.35 -4.90
C PRO A 212 13.50 9.43 -6.07
N PHE A 213 14.80 9.23 -6.24
CA PHE A 213 15.35 8.29 -7.22
C PHE A 213 15.47 6.89 -6.61
N HIS A 214 15.11 5.87 -7.39
CA HIS A 214 15.17 4.48 -6.99
C HIS A 214 15.98 3.58 -7.93
#